data_AF-A0A5E4LXM7-F1
#
_entry.id   AF-A0A5E4LXM7-F1
#
_cell.length_a   1.000
_cell.length_b   1.000
_cell.length_c   1.000
_cell.angle_alpha   90.00
_cell.angle_beta   90.00
_cell.angle_gamma   90.00
#
_symmetry.space_group_name_H-M   'P 1'
#
loop_
_entity.id
_entity.type
_entity.pdbx_description
1 polymer ?
#
loop_
_entity_poly.entity_id
_entity_poly.type
_entity_poly.pdbx_seq_one_letter_code
_entity_poly.pdbx_strand_id
1 'polypeptide(L)'
;MMCESDNESENNSSAHISVFEQRAYIKIETIRGKTVPEIHAALNEVCGTDTVDRSTMQRWHQRFRDGRISKSSSPANKAPVVALLEKYGWERLKHPPYSPDLSPPDFDLFPKLKEPLRGIRFPNLDILNKEVSQRIRELNKDGVLCGIQALPKR
;
A
#
# COMPACT_ATOMS: atom_id res chain seq x y z
N MET A 1 -40.69 -22.98 -44.67
CA MET A 1 -40.33 -23.90 -43.59
C MET A 1 -38.81 -23.92 -43.57
N MET A 2 -38.20 -23.01 -42.80
CA MET A 2 -37.45 -23.31 -41.56
C MET A 2 -36.44 -24.46 -41.77
N CYS A 3 -35.13 -24.31 -41.53
CA CYS A 3 -34.51 -23.63 -40.41
C CYS A 3 -33.19 -22.96 -40.79
N GLU A 4 -32.98 -21.75 -40.26
CA GLU A 4 -31.65 -21.22 -39.96
C GLU A 4 -30.97 -22.20 -38.99
N SER A 5 -29.74 -22.61 -39.32
CA SER A 5 -28.86 -23.29 -38.35
C SER A 5 -27.87 -22.24 -37.87
N ASP A 6 -28.19 -21.64 -36.74
CA ASP A 6 -27.23 -20.93 -35.91
C ASP A 6 -26.13 -21.91 -35.51
N ASN A 7 -24.90 -21.65 -35.95
CA ASN A 7 -23.73 -22.21 -35.30
C ASN A 7 -22.93 -21.03 -34.77
N GLU A 8 -23.15 -20.74 -33.49
CA GLU A 8 -22.33 -19.86 -32.67
C GLU A 8 -20.87 -20.32 -32.79
N SER A 9 -20.09 -19.60 -33.60
CA SER A 9 -18.64 -19.60 -33.39
C SER A 9 -18.39 -18.77 -32.15
N GLU A 10 -18.45 -19.48 -31.01
CA GLU A 10 -18.00 -19.04 -29.71
C GLU A 10 -16.71 -18.22 -29.85
N ASN A 11 -16.81 -16.95 -29.47
CA ASN A 11 -15.69 -16.07 -29.24
C ASN A 11 -14.80 -16.71 -28.17
N ASN A 12 -13.78 -17.47 -28.59
CA ASN A 12 -12.73 -17.91 -27.69
C ASN A 12 -11.81 -16.72 -27.38
N SER A 13 -12.28 -15.88 -26.45
CA SER A 13 -11.51 -14.85 -25.80
C SER A 13 -10.35 -15.53 -25.06
N SER A 14 -9.21 -15.63 -25.73
CA SER A 14 -7.95 -16.10 -25.14
C SER A 14 -7.70 -15.33 -23.85
N ALA A 15 -7.82 -16.02 -22.72
CA ALA A 15 -7.67 -15.45 -21.39
C ALA A 15 -6.21 -15.00 -21.21
N HIS A 16 -5.94 -13.73 -21.51
CA HIS A 16 -4.62 -13.13 -21.34
C HIS A 16 -4.27 -13.09 -19.85
N ILE A 17 -3.36 -13.98 -19.43
CA ILE A 17 -2.90 -14.10 -18.05
C ILE A 17 -2.02 -12.89 -17.71
N SER A 18 -2.56 -12.01 -16.88
CA SER A 18 -1.89 -10.80 -16.45
C SER A 18 -0.62 -11.11 -15.64
N VAL A 19 0.33 -10.15 -15.65
CA VAL A 19 1.55 -10.19 -14.83
C VAL A 19 1.24 -10.39 -13.33
N PHE A 20 0.07 -9.95 -12.86
CA PHE A 20 -0.37 -10.14 -11.48
C PHE A 20 -0.73 -11.61 -11.20
N GLU A 21 -1.43 -12.27 -12.12
CA GLU A 21 -1.79 -13.69 -12.03
C GLU A 21 -0.54 -14.58 -12.13
N GLN A 22 0.38 -14.26 -13.06
CA GLN A 22 1.68 -14.94 -13.13
C GLN A 22 2.47 -14.80 -11.82
N ARG A 23 2.46 -13.61 -11.21
CA ARG A 23 3.10 -13.37 -9.90
C ARG A 23 2.44 -14.17 -8.77
N ALA A 24 1.11 -14.30 -8.79
CA ALA A 24 0.36 -15.09 -7.81
C ALA A 24 0.68 -16.58 -7.93
N TYR A 25 0.74 -17.09 -9.16
CA TYR A 25 1.16 -18.46 -9.45
C TYR A 25 2.58 -18.74 -8.95
N ILE A 26 3.55 -17.87 -9.29
CA ILE A 26 4.94 -18.00 -8.84
C ILE A 26 5.03 -18.03 -7.31
N LYS A 27 4.23 -17.21 -6.61
CA LYS A 27 4.18 -17.21 -5.14
C LYS A 27 3.75 -18.57 -4.59
N ILE A 28 2.66 -19.14 -5.11
CA ILE A 28 2.13 -20.43 -4.65
C ILE A 28 3.16 -21.54 -4.87
N GLU A 29 3.75 -21.60 -6.06
CA GLU A 29 4.74 -22.64 -6.38
C GLU A 29 6.06 -22.48 -5.63
N THR A 30 6.46 -21.24 -5.31
CA THR A 30 7.62 -20.98 -4.44
C THR A 30 7.36 -21.53 -3.03
N ILE A 31 6.15 -21.35 -2.48
CA ILE A 31 5.76 -21.89 -1.17
C ILE A 31 5.72 -23.42 -1.20
N ARG A 32 5.32 -24.01 -2.34
CA ARG A 32 5.37 -25.47 -2.57
C ARG A 32 6.79 -26.03 -2.72
N GLY A 33 7.82 -25.18 -2.72
CA GLY A 33 9.23 -25.59 -2.76
C GLY A 33 9.78 -25.83 -4.17
N LYS A 34 9.04 -25.50 -5.23
CA LYS A 34 9.51 -25.68 -6.61
C LYS A 34 10.64 -24.74 -6.98
N THR A 35 11.47 -25.17 -7.92
CA THR A 35 12.62 -24.38 -8.41
C THR A 35 12.19 -23.39 -9.50
N VAL A 36 12.93 -22.29 -9.68
CA VAL A 36 12.61 -21.28 -10.71
C VAL A 36 12.50 -21.88 -12.13
N PRO A 37 13.39 -22.80 -12.56
CA PRO A 37 13.26 -23.43 -13.86
C PRO A 37 11.95 -24.21 -14.05
N GLU A 38 11.50 -24.95 -13.03
CA GLU A 38 10.25 -25.72 -13.07
C GLU A 38 9.03 -24.79 -13.20
N ILE A 39 8.98 -23.73 -12.40
CA ILE A 39 7.87 -22.79 -12.42
C ILE A 39 7.85 -22.02 -13.76
N HIS A 40 9.01 -21.74 -14.35
CA HIS A 40 9.10 -21.04 -15.63
C HIS A 40 8.64 -21.92 -16.78
N ALA A 41 9.03 -23.19 -16.80
CA ALA A 41 8.55 -24.15 -17.78
C ALA A 41 7.02 -24.24 -17.74
N ALA A 42 6.45 -24.38 -16.55
CA ALA A 42 5.00 -24.43 -16.35
C ALA A 42 4.28 -23.13 -16.77
N LEU A 43 4.87 -21.96 -16.52
CA LEU A 43 4.30 -20.70 -17.00
C LEU A 43 4.42 -20.51 -18.50
N ASN A 44 5.52 -20.95 -19.10
CA ASN A 44 5.76 -20.83 -20.53
C ASN A 44 4.83 -21.72 -21.37
N GLU A 45 4.39 -22.86 -20.82
CA GLU A 45 3.36 -23.71 -21.43
C GLU A 45 2.00 -23.02 -21.52
N VAL A 46 1.68 -22.13 -20.57
CA VAL A 46 0.35 -21.49 -20.49
C VAL A 46 0.36 -20.06 -21.08
N CYS A 47 1.41 -19.29 -20.83
CA CYS A 47 1.52 -17.87 -21.20
C CYS A 47 2.38 -17.62 -22.45
N GLY A 48 3.12 -18.62 -22.95
CA GLY A 48 3.99 -18.47 -24.12
C GLY A 48 4.92 -17.25 -24.02
N THR A 49 4.84 -16.36 -25.00
CA THR A 49 5.67 -15.14 -25.09
C THR A 49 5.34 -14.06 -24.06
N ASP A 50 4.16 -14.12 -23.43
CA ASP A 50 3.73 -13.16 -22.40
C ASP A 50 4.23 -13.54 -21.00
N THR A 51 5.05 -14.58 -20.91
CA THR A 51 5.66 -15.04 -19.66
C THR A 51 6.66 -14.01 -19.11
N VAL A 52 6.60 -13.77 -17.79
CA VAL A 52 7.61 -12.94 -17.11
C VAL A 52 9.03 -13.47 -17.31
N ASP A 53 9.95 -12.55 -17.62
CA ASP A 53 11.36 -12.89 -17.82
C ASP A 53 11.96 -13.64 -16.62
N ARG A 54 12.89 -14.56 -16.90
CA ARG A 54 13.60 -15.39 -15.92
C ARG A 54 14.17 -14.57 -14.77
N SER A 55 14.72 -13.39 -15.05
CA SER A 55 15.33 -12.50 -14.05
C SER A 55 14.27 -11.92 -13.10
N THR A 56 13.10 -11.56 -13.65
CA THR A 56 11.97 -11.07 -12.86
C THR A 56 11.39 -12.16 -11.97
N MET A 57 11.32 -13.37 -12.51
CA MET A 57 10.84 -14.54 -11.81
C MET A 57 11.79 -14.99 -10.69
N GLN A 58 13.10 -15.02 -10.93
CA GLN A 58 14.13 -15.25 -9.89
C GLN A 58 14.03 -14.22 -8.76
N ARG A 59 13.89 -12.93 -9.12
CA ARG A 59 13.71 -11.85 -8.15
C ARG A 59 12.46 -12.05 -7.30
N TRP A 60 11.35 -12.49 -7.89
CA TRP A 60 10.12 -12.77 -7.14
C TRP A 60 10.24 -14.02 -6.26
N HIS A 61 10.80 -15.10 -6.79
CA HIS A 61 11.04 -16.34 -6.07
C HIS A 61 11.91 -16.13 -4.82
N GLN A 62 13.00 -15.36 -4.94
CA GLN A 62 13.84 -15.01 -3.80
C GLN A 62 13.06 -14.17 -2.77
N ARG A 63 12.29 -13.16 -3.23
CA ARG A 63 11.46 -12.33 -2.33
C ARG A 63 10.38 -13.13 -1.59
N PHE A 64 9.82 -14.14 -2.24
CA PHE A 64 8.82 -15.01 -1.63
C PHE A 64 9.44 -15.99 -0.62
N ARG A 65 10.63 -16.53 -0.91
CA ARG A 65 11.43 -17.30 0.07
C ARG A 65 11.81 -16.46 1.29
N ASP A 66 12.14 -15.19 1.09
CA ASP A 66 12.49 -14.26 2.18
C ASP A 66 11.25 -13.75 2.95
N GLY A 67 10.04 -14.26 2.69
CA GLY A 67 8.81 -13.88 3.39
C GLY A 67 8.26 -12.49 3.07
N ARG A 68 8.79 -11.79 2.05
CA ARG A 68 8.32 -10.45 1.65
C ARG A 68 7.10 -10.54 0.73
N ILE A 69 5.93 -10.77 1.32
CA ILE A 69 4.68 -11.10 0.60
C ILE A 69 3.75 -9.88 0.35
N SER A 70 4.02 -8.71 0.92
CA SER A 70 3.06 -7.60 0.96
C SER A 70 3.27 -6.51 -0.10
N LYS A 71 2.17 -6.03 -0.69
CA LYS A 71 2.07 -4.79 -1.50
C LYS A 71 1.52 -3.59 -0.68
N SER A 72 1.32 -3.72 0.64
CA SER A 72 0.85 -2.65 1.54
C SER A 72 1.78 -2.35 2.73
N SER A 73 2.97 -2.92 2.75
CA SER A 73 4.05 -2.54 3.64
C SER A 73 5.35 -2.54 2.86
N SER A 74 5.41 -1.67 1.84
CA SER A 74 6.62 -1.51 1.04
C SER A 74 7.79 -1.14 1.97
N PRO A 75 8.86 -1.94 2.07
CA PRO A 75 10.08 -1.56 2.78
C PRO A 75 10.92 -0.57 1.96
N ALA A 76 10.30 0.18 1.04
CA ALA A 76 11.00 1.04 0.10
C ALA A 76 11.48 2.38 0.71
N ASN A 77 11.03 2.75 1.93
CA ASN A 77 11.41 4.04 2.54
C ASN A 77 11.89 3.93 4.01
N LYS A 78 12.03 2.74 4.59
CA LYS A 78 12.40 2.61 6.02
C LYS A 78 13.91 2.73 6.26
N ALA A 79 14.75 2.11 5.42
CA ALA A 79 16.20 2.16 5.59
C ALA A 79 16.79 3.58 5.61
N PRO A 80 16.45 4.49 4.66
CA PRO A 80 17.01 5.84 4.67
C PRO A 80 16.46 6.69 5.82
N VAL A 81 15.17 6.56 6.17
CA VAL A 81 14.56 7.35 7.26
C VAL A 81 15.07 6.90 8.63
N VAL A 82 15.26 5.60 8.85
CA VAL A 82 15.80 5.09 10.12
C VAL A 82 17.25 5.56 10.32
N ALA A 83 18.08 5.50 9.29
CA ALA A 83 19.44 6.02 9.34
C ALA A 83 19.49 7.55 9.61
N LEU A 84 18.53 8.30 9.05
CA LEU A 84 18.41 9.74 9.33
C LEU A 84 18.00 10.01 10.78
N LEU A 85 17.02 9.30 11.32
CA LEU A 85 16.60 9.46 12.71
C LEU A 85 17.76 9.17 13.68
N GLU A 86 18.50 8.08 13.45
CA GLU A 86 19.70 7.74 14.23
C GLU A 86 20.77 8.83 14.11
N LYS A 87 21.02 9.36 12.90
CA LYS A 87 21.96 10.47 12.67
C LYS A 87 21.62 11.71 13.49
N TYR A 88 20.34 12.04 13.62
CA TYR A 88 19.90 13.19 14.43
C TYR A 88 19.72 12.86 15.91
N GLY A 89 19.91 11.61 16.34
CA GLY A 89 19.72 11.16 17.72
C GLY A 89 18.26 11.01 18.16
N TRP A 90 17.33 10.82 17.22
CA TRP A 90 15.90 10.70 17.52
C TRP A 90 15.55 9.25 17.85
N GLU A 91 15.03 9.02 19.05
CA GLU A 91 14.54 7.70 19.44
C GLU A 91 13.22 7.39 18.73
N ARG A 92 13.11 6.16 18.22
CA ARG A 92 11.88 5.66 17.62
C ARG A 92 11.05 4.89 18.65
N LEU A 93 9.95 5.49 19.09
CA LEU A 93 8.97 4.82 19.94
C LEU A 93 8.29 3.66 19.20
N LYS A 94 8.06 2.55 19.92
CA LYS A 94 7.30 1.41 19.38
C LYS A 94 5.83 1.81 19.27
N HIS A 95 5.27 1.72 18.06
CA HIS A 95 3.85 1.99 17.80
C HIS A 95 3.18 0.75 17.19
N PRO A 96 2.07 0.26 17.77
CA PRO A 96 1.34 -0.89 17.22
C PRO A 96 0.70 -0.57 15.85
N PRO A 97 0.50 -1.58 14.99
CA PRO A 97 -0.21 -1.39 13.73
C PRO A 97 -1.67 -0.98 13.96
N TYR A 98 -2.16 -0.02 13.17
CA TYR A 98 -3.56 0.41 13.14
C TYR A 98 -4.13 0.95 14.47
N SER A 99 -3.33 1.70 15.24
CA SER A 99 -3.75 2.29 16.51
C SER A 99 -3.86 3.82 16.47
N PRO A 100 -4.87 4.38 15.77
CA PRO A 100 -5.08 5.83 15.73
C PRO A 100 -5.42 6.42 17.10
N ASP A 101 -6.01 5.62 17.99
CA ASP A 101 -6.25 5.95 19.39
C ASP A 101 -4.95 6.20 20.19
N LEU A 102 -3.83 5.61 19.77
CA LEU A 102 -2.50 5.82 20.36
C LEU A 102 -1.68 6.89 19.62
N SER A 103 -2.28 7.60 18.67
CA SER A 103 -1.63 8.62 17.87
C SER A 103 -2.20 10.01 18.23
N PRO A 104 -1.45 10.86 18.98
CA PRO A 104 -1.93 12.18 19.38
C PRO A 104 -2.43 13.07 18.23
N PRO A 105 -1.79 13.06 17.04
CA PRO A 105 -2.35 13.77 15.90
C PRO A 105 -3.76 13.29 15.52
N ASP A 106 -4.00 11.99 15.55
CA ASP A 106 -5.25 11.37 15.09
C ASP A 106 -6.40 11.59 16.08
N PHE A 107 -6.17 11.40 17.39
CA PHE A 107 -7.24 11.52 18.37
C PHE A 107 -7.43 12.93 18.95
N ASP A 108 -6.45 13.83 18.83
CA ASP A 108 -6.50 15.16 19.46
C ASP A 108 -6.42 16.31 18.44
N LEU A 109 -5.33 16.38 17.67
CA LEU A 109 -5.08 17.51 16.76
C LEU A 109 -6.09 17.56 15.60
N PHE A 110 -6.22 16.46 14.84
CA PHE A 110 -7.03 16.46 13.63
C PHE A 110 -8.52 16.70 13.86
N PRO A 111 -9.18 16.16 14.90
CA PRO A 111 -10.55 16.51 15.21
C PRO A 111 -10.73 18.01 15.43
N LYS A 112 -9.88 18.62 16.29
CA LYS A 112 -9.94 20.05 16.63
C LYS A 112 -9.62 20.97 15.44
N LEU A 113 -8.75 20.50 14.54
CA LEU A 113 -8.41 21.20 13.31
C LEU A 113 -9.51 21.10 12.25
N LYS A 114 -10.11 19.90 12.08
CA LYS A 114 -11.06 19.62 10.99
C LYS A 114 -12.48 20.10 11.28
N GLU A 115 -12.94 20.06 12.52
CA GLU A 115 -14.29 20.50 12.89
C GLU A 115 -14.64 21.92 12.38
N PRO A 116 -13.82 22.97 12.60
CA PRO A 116 -14.14 24.30 12.09
C PRO A 116 -14.02 24.43 10.57
N LEU A 117 -13.28 23.54 9.91
CA LEU A 117 -13.10 23.53 8.45
C LEU A 117 -14.17 22.69 7.75
N ARG A 118 -15.01 21.99 8.51
CA ARG A 118 -15.97 21.03 7.99
C ARG A 118 -17.05 21.73 7.18
N GLY A 119 -17.26 21.26 5.95
CA GLY A 119 -18.28 21.81 5.05
C GLY A 119 -17.86 23.10 4.33
N ILE A 120 -16.69 23.66 4.64
CA ILE A 120 -16.17 24.83 3.94
C ILE A 120 -15.56 24.40 2.60
N ARG A 121 -15.96 25.06 1.51
CA ARG A 121 -15.33 24.89 0.20
C ARG A 121 -14.32 26.00 -0.02
N PHE A 122 -13.05 25.62 -0.12
CA PHE A 122 -11.98 26.56 -0.45
C PHE A 122 -11.81 26.65 -1.98
N PRO A 123 -11.73 27.87 -2.53
CA PRO A 123 -11.63 28.05 -3.98
C PRO A 123 -10.23 27.73 -4.54
N ASN A 124 -9.19 27.75 -3.71
CA ASN A 124 -7.83 27.35 -4.08
C ASN A 124 -7.01 26.86 -2.87
N LEU A 125 -5.83 26.32 -3.16
CA LEU A 125 -4.93 25.74 -2.17
C LEU A 125 -4.30 26.80 -1.25
N ASP A 126 -4.05 28.02 -1.74
CA ASP A 126 -3.41 29.08 -0.96
C ASP A 126 -4.30 29.54 0.19
N ILE A 127 -5.60 29.70 -0.08
CA ILE A 127 -6.59 30.05 0.94
C ILE A 127 -6.71 28.91 1.95
N LEU A 128 -6.80 27.65 1.50
CA LEU A 128 -6.82 26.51 2.41
C LEU A 128 -5.58 26.49 3.33
N ASN A 129 -4.39 26.66 2.76
CA ASN A 129 -3.14 26.66 3.53
C ASN A 129 -3.09 27.80 4.54
N LYS A 130 -3.56 28.98 4.16
CA LYS A 130 -3.63 30.14 5.05
C LYS A 130 -4.56 29.86 6.23
N GLU A 131 -5.76 29.36 5.97
CA GLU A 131 -6.77 29.05 6.99
C GLU A 131 -6.30 27.93 7.94
N VAL A 132 -5.76 26.83 7.41
CA VAL A 132 -5.19 25.74 8.21
C VAL A 132 -4.04 26.26 9.09
N SER A 133 -3.14 27.07 8.53
CA SER A 133 -2.00 27.63 9.26
C SER A 133 -2.44 28.63 10.35
N GLN A 134 -3.51 29.39 10.10
CA GLN A 134 -4.10 30.26 11.11
C GLN A 134 -4.72 29.41 12.23
N ARG A 135 -5.49 28.39 11.89
CA ARG A 135 -6.16 27.55 12.88
C ARG A 135 -5.17 26.79 13.77
N ILE A 136 -4.08 26.28 13.21
CA ILE A 136 -3.01 25.65 14.00
C ILE A 136 -2.39 26.65 15.00
N ARG A 137 -2.19 27.90 14.58
CA ARG A 137 -1.67 28.96 15.47
C ARG A 137 -2.64 29.28 16.61
N GLU A 138 -3.94 29.29 16.34
CA GLU A 138 -4.97 29.46 17.37
C GLU A 138 -4.96 28.30 18.37
N LEU A 139 -4.99 27.05 17.89
CA LEU A 139 -4.94 25.86 18.75
C LEU A 139 -3.71 25.85 19.68
N ASN A 140 -2.56 26.30 19.17
CA ASN A 140 -1.34 26.43 19.97
C ASN A 140 -1.42 27.56 21.01
N LYS A 141 -2.07 28.69 20.69
CA LYS A 141 -2.26 29.81 21.63
C LYS A 141 -3.25 29.45 22.73
N ASP A 142 -4.34 28.80 22.38
CA ASP A 142 -5.41 28.45 23.31
C ASP A 142 -4.99 27.31 24.26
N GLY A 143 -3.88 26.63 23.98
CA GLY A 143 -3.36 25.54 24.82
C GLY A 143 -4.30 24.34 24.89
N VAL A 144 -5.25 24.22 23.94
CA VAL A 144 -6.29 23.20 23.98
C VAL A 144 -5.79 21.82 23.60
N LEU A 145 -4.62 21.71 22.97
CA LEU A 145 -4.02 20.43 22.59
C LEU A 145 -3.42 19.75 23.83
N CYS A 146 -4.00 18.64 24.24
CA CYS A 146 -3.57 17.85 25.40
C CYS A 146 -3.18 16.42 25.01
N GLY A 147 -3.11 16.11 23.72
CA GLY A 147 -2.94 14.75 23.20
C GLY A 147 -1.72 14.03 23.75
N ILE A 148 -0.58 14.72 23.88
CA ILE A 148 0.65 14.15 24.46
C ILE A 148 0.42 13.77 25.94
N GLN A 149 -0.20 14.65 26.72
CA GLN A 149 -0.47 14.42 28.14
C GLN A 149 -1.58 13.38 28.39
N ALA A 150 -2.45 13.18 27.39
CA ALA A 150 -3.54 12.22 27.47
C ALA A 150 -3.10 10.78 27.14
N LEU A 151 -1.92 10.57 26.55
CA LEU A 151 -1.40 9.24 26.18
C LEU A 151 -1.39 8.22 27.32
N PRO A 152 -0.96 8.55 28.57
CA PRO A 152 -0.94 7.56 29.66
C PRO A 152 -2.31 7.06 30.09
N LYS A 153 -3.39 7.73 29.66
CA LYS A 153 -4.77 7.38 30.00
C LYS A 153 -5.45 6.54 28.91
N ARG A 154 -4.76 6.26 27.81
CA ARG A 154 -5.26 5.47 26.67
C ARG A 154 -4.58 4.11 26.66
#